data_AF-A0A8H6KMZ3-F1
#
_entry.id   AF-A0A8H6KMZ3-F1
#
_cell.length_a   1.000
_cell.length_b   1.000
_cell.length_c   1.000
_cell.angle_alpha   90.00
_cell.angle_beta   90.00
_cell.angle_gamma   90.00
#
_symmetry.space_group_name_H-M   'P 1'
#
loop_
_entity.id
_entity.type
_entity.pdbx_description
1 polymer ?
#
loop_
_entity_poly.entity_id
_entity_poly.type
_entity_poly.pdbx_seq_one_letter_code
_entity_poly.pdbx_strand_id
1 'polypeptide(L)'
;MKFSILMAAVPAAHATVSYMAAVPQDLMALVDSSSCVLPEDFQVQNFAAQSPDGGQTVDSLAFTFNDDSTGVNTPCHLDASSVPVPGDGRTPRYACDNPVVQFIWQNSQITMIEGVCPDASGAAKYEAAGTAVINVVCDEGAANGTAARRRANARRAVACKADSDDIRARFFSIKPAPSS
;
A
#
# COMPACT_ATOMS: atom_id res chain seq x y z
N MET A 1 40.32 -28.48 -13.28
CA MET A 1 39.34 -28.52 -12.16
C MET A 1 38.49 -27.25 -12.25
N LYS A 2 37.16 -27.39 -12.36
CA LYS A 2 36.23 -26.25 -12.48
C LYS A 2 35.90 -25.72 -11.09
N PHE A 3 36.17 -24.45 -10.83
CA PHE A 3 35.76 -23.76 -9.60
C PHE A 3 34.33 -23.25 -9.76
N SER A 4 33.39 -23.86 -9.04
CA SER A 4 32.03 -23.35 -8.91
C SER A 4 31.98 -22.36 -7.75
N ILE A 5 31.71 -21.09 -8.04
CA ILE A 5 31.48 -20.03 -7.05
C ILE A 5 30.00 -20.10 -6.67
N LEU A 6 29.72 -20.50 -5.43
CA LEU A 6 28.39 -20.37 -4.81
C LEU A 6 28.21 -18.92 -4.36
N MET A 7 27.41 -18.15 -5.09
CA MET A 7 26.88 -16.88 -4.58
C MET A 7 25.78 -17.21 -3.55
N ALA A 8 26.10 -17.05 -2.27
CA ALA A 8 25.09 -16.98 -1.23
C ALA A 8 24.39 -15.61 -1.37
N ALA A 9 23.14 -15.62 -1.83
CA ALA A 9 22.27 -14.45 -1.75
C ALA A 9 21.99 -14.20 -0.26
N VAL A 10 22.59 -13.15 0.29
CA VAL A 10 22.25 -12.67 1.63
C VAL A 10 20.87 -12.03 1.51
N PRO A 11 19.84 -12.50 2.25
CA PRO A 11 18.58 -11.77 2.30
C PRO A 11 18.87 -10.40 2.90
N ALA A 12 18.55 -9.33 2.15
CA ALA A 12 18.55 -7.98 2.68
C ALA A 12 17.46 -7.93 3.76
N ALA A 13 17.84 -8.17 5.01
CA ALA A 13 17.05 -7.80 6.16
C ALA A 13 17.00 -6.27 6.15
N HIS A 14 15.96 -5.70 5.55
CA HIS A 14 15.63 -4.30 5.77
C HIS A 14 15.39 -4.16 7.26
N ALA A 15 16.38 -3.62 7.98
CA ALA A 15 16.17 -3.11 9.32
C ALA A 15 15.17 -1.96 9.17
N THR A 16 13.88 -2.26 9.29
CA THR A 16 12.83 -1.25 9.34
C THR A 16 13.03 -0.52 10.66
N VAL A 17 13.73 0.61 10.62
CA VAL A 17 13.84 1.52 11.76
C VAL A 17 12.42 1.98 12.06
N SER A 18 11.93 1.65 13.25
CA SER A 18 10.65 2.20 13.72
C SER A 18 10.79 3.72 13.83
N TYR A 19 9.82 4.44 13.28
CA TYR A 19 9.82 5.91 13.33
C TYR A 19 9.64 6.45 14.75
N MET A 20 9.31 5.59 15.72
CA MET A 20 9.03 5.97 17.11
C MET A 20 10.16 6.78 17.76
N ALA A 21 11.42 6.52 17.37
CA ALA A 21 12.57 7.28 17.86
C ALA A 21 12.65 8.73 17.31
N ALA A 22 11.87 9.05 16.28
CA ALA A 22 11.88 10.32 15.57
C ALA A 22 10.52 11.07 15.66
N VAL A 23 9.66 10.70 16.62
CA VAL A 23 8.35 11.35 16.82
C VAL A 23 8.55 12.77 17.34
N PRO A 24 7.92 13.79 16.72
CA PRO A 24 7.96 15.18 17.20
C PRO A 24 7.44 15.32 18.64
N GLN A 25 8.04 16.24 19.41
CA GLN A 25 7.72 16.40 20.85
C GLN A 25 6.27 16.84 21.11
N ASP A 26 5.70 17.67 20.24
CA ASP A 26 4.31 18.11 20.32
C ASP A 26 3.33 16.96 20.05
N LEU A 27 3.68 16.06 19.13
CA LEU A 27 2.92 14.84 18.91
C LEU A 27 3.04 13.87 20.09
N MET A 28 4.24 13.69 20.64
CA MET A 28 4.43 12.89 21.86
C MET A 28 3.59 13.45 23.03
N ALA A 29 3.59 14.77 23.22
CA ALA A 29 2.76 15.41 24.25
C ALA A 29 1.27 15.18 24.02
N LEU A 30 0.81 15.14 22.76
CA LEU A 30 -0.57 14.81 22.42
C LEU A 30 -0.89 13.36 22.76
N VAL A 31 -0.01 12.43 22.44
CA VAL A 31 -0.14 11.01 22.80
C VAL A 31 -0.23 10.82 24.31
N ASP A 32 0.63 11.50 25.08
CA ASP A 32 0.64 11.41 26.56
C ASP A 32 -0.60 12.02 27.23
N SER A 33 -1.23 13.00 26.58
CA SER A 33 -2.34 13.78 27.15
C SER A 33 -3.72 13.43 26.63
N SER A 34 -3.82 12.54 25.63
CA SER A 34 -5.08 12.16 24.99
C SER A 34 -5.17 10.65 24.82
N SER A 35 -6.29 10.16 24.28
CA SER A 35 -6.42 8.75 23.87
C SER A 35 -5.82 8.49 22.49
N CYS A 36 -4.87 9.31 22.03
CA CYS A 36 -4.24 9.09 20.74
C CYS A 36 -3.27 7.91 20.79
N VAL A 37 -3.38 7.03 19.80
CA VAL A 37 -2.44 5.92 19.56
C VAL A 37 -1.67 6.20 18.28
N LEU A 38 -0.36 5.95 18.30
CA LEU A 38 0.49 6.08 17.12
C LEU A 38 0.44 4.78 16.29
N PRO A 39 0.30 4.85 14.95
CA PRO A 39 0.35 3.70 14.06
C PRO A 39 1.66 2.90 14.18
N GLU A 40 1.63 1.58 14.40
CA GLU A 40 2.87 0.78 14.47
C GLU A 40 3.11 -0.01 13.18
N ASP A 41 2.15 -0.88 12.86
CA ASP A 41 2.12 -1.71 11.66
C ASP A 41 0.73 -1.69 11.04
N PHE A 42 0.70 -2.04 9.76
CA PHE A 42 -0.53 -2.11 9.00
C PHE A 42 -0.57 -3.39 8.19
N GLN A 43 -1.78 -3.72 7.79
CA GLN A 43 -2.12 -4.86 6.98
C GLN A 43 -2.80 -4.39 5.69
N VAL A 44 -2.40 -5.00 4.58
CA VAL A 44 -3.08 -4.91 3.29
C VAL A 44 -3.73 -6.27 3.07
N GLN A 45 -5.04 -6.30 3.20
CA GLN A 45 -5.82 -7.54 3.17
C GLN A 45 -6.62 -7.65 1.87
N ASN A 46 -6.81 -8.88 1.40
CA ASN A 46 -7.68 -9.22 0.28
C ASN A 46 -7.38 -8.42 -1.00
N PHE A 47 -6.10 -8.20 -1.30
CA PHE A 47 -5.69 -7.43 -2.49
C PHE A 47 -6.16 -8.12 -3.76
N ALA A 48 -6.92 -7.39 -4.56
CA ALA A 48 -7.40 -7.79 -5.87
C ALA A 48 -7.12 -6.69 -6.90
N ALA A 49 -6.86 -7.09 -8.13
CA ALA A 49 -6.55 -6.19 -9.23
C ALA A 49 -7.08 -6.68 -10.57
N GLN A 50 -7.24 -5.77 -11.52
CA GLN A 50 -7.41 -6.07 -12.94
C GLN A 50 -6.16 -5.61 -13.69
N SER A 51 -5.61 -6.47 -14.53
CA SER A 51 -4.40 -6.17 -15.29
C SER A 51 -4.58 -6.46 -16.78
N PRO A 52 -4.16 -5.55 -17.68
CA PRO A 52 -4.23 -5.79 -19.13
C PRO A 52 -3.07 -6.63 -19.67
N ASP A 53 -2.01 -6.83 -18.88
CA ASP A 53 -0.72 -7.39 -19.31
C ASP A 53 -0.17 -8.47 -18.37
N GLY A 54 -1.04 -9.09 -17.57
CA GLY A 54 -0.67 -10.23 -16.72
C GLY A 54 0.10 -9.83 -15.47
N GLY A 55 -0.14 -8.61 -14.96
CA GLY A 55 0.34 -8.12 -13.67
C GLY A 55 1.52 -7.15 -13.78
N GLN A 56 1.95 -6.78 -14.99
CA GLN A 56 3.01 -5.78 -15.16
C GLN A 56 2.47 -4.37 -14.90
N THR A 57 1.22 -4.12 -15.28
CA THR A 57 0.44 -2.94 -14.95
C THR A 57 -0.90 -3.34 -14.36
N VAL A 58 -1.50 -2.43 -13.58
CA VAL A 58 -2.78 -2.64 -12.93
C VAL A 58 -3.71 -1.50 -13.33
N ASP A 59 -4.83 -1.83 -13.99
CA ASP A 59 -5.85 -0.88 -14.43
C ASP A 59 -6.75 -0.45 -13.27
N SER A 60 -7.00 -1.38 -12.35
CA SER A 60 -7.73 -1.11 -11.11
C SER A 60 -7.31 -2.08 -10.01
N LEU A 61 -7.41 -1.63 -8.76
CA LEU A 61 -7.15 -2.44 -7.58
C LEU A 61 -8.14 -2.12 -6.46
N ALA A 62 -8.29 -3.09 -5.56
CA ALA A 62 -9.04 -2.97 -4.33
C ALA A 62 -8.36 -3.81 -3.24
N PHE A 63 -8.35 -3.30 -2.01
CA PHE A 63 -7.85 -4.00 -0.83
C PHE A 63 -8.49 -3.39 0.42
N THR A 64 -8.28 -4.03 1.57
CA THR A 64 -8.64 -3.49 2.88
C THR A 64 -7.37 -3.09 3.63
N PHE A 65 -7.30 -1.84 4.07
CA PHE A 65 -6.29 -1.40 5.03
C PHE A 65 -6.78 -1.70 6.44
N ASN A 66 -5.91 -2.26 7.28
CA ASN A 66 -6.16 -2.45 8.70
C ASN A 66 -4.92 -2.07 9.53
N ASP A 67 -5.11 -1.20 10.50
CA ASP A 67 -4.17 -0.91 11.58
C ASP A 67 -4.84 -1.26 12.91
N ASP A 68 -4.36 -2.34 13.55
CA ASP A 68 -4.91 -2.82 14.83
C ASP A 68 -4.59 -1.87 16.00
N SER A 69 -3.52 -1.08 15.90
CA SER A 69 -3.08 -0.14 16.93
C SER A 69 -3.98 1.09 17.00
N THR A 70 -4.37 1.65 15.85
CA THR A 70 -5.30 2.79 15.78
C THR A 70 -6.76 2.35 15.67
N GLY A 71 -7.01 1.07 15.37
CA GLY A 71 -8.34 0.51 15.13
C GLY A 71 -8.94 0.93 13.79
N VAL A 72 -8.14 1.51 12.89
CA VAL A 72 -8.60 1.95 11.57
C VAL A 72 -8.65 0.75 10.63
N ASN A 73 -9.85 0.45 10.15
CA ASN A 73 -10.10 -0.57 9.13
C ASN A 73 -10.95 0.04 8.02
N THR A 74 -10.42 0.13 6.80
CA THR A 74 -11.08 0.80 5.68
C THR A 74 -10.83 0.11 4.34
N PRO A 75 -11.84 -0.02 3.48
CA PRO A 75 -11.64 -0.36 2.08
C PRO A 75 -10.86 0.76 1.36
N CYS A 76 -10.05 0.35 0.39
CA CYS A 76 -9.28 1.23 -0.47
C CYS A 76 -9.40 0.74 -1.92
N HIS A 77 -9.52 1.67 -2.85
CA HIS A 77 -9.73 1.34 -4.26
C HIS A 77 -9.06 2.37 -5.18
N LEU A 78 -8.60 1.91 -6.33
CA LEU A 78 -8.07 2.75 -7.40
C LEU A 78 -8.60 2.23 -8.74
N ASP A 79 -9.20 3.11 -9.53
CA ASP A 79 -9.64 2.83 -10.88
C ASP A 79 -9.52 4.09 -11.77
N ALA A 80 -10.02 4.01 -13.02
CA ALA A 80 -9.94 5.10 -13.98
C ALA A 80 -10.72 6.37 -13.58
N SER A 81 -11.64 6.28 -12.61
CA SER A 81 -12.43 7.39 -12.08
C SER A 81 -11.86 8.00 -10.81
N SER A 82 -10.91 7.31 -10.16
CA SER A 82 -10.28 7.80 -8.95
C SER A 82 -9.53 9.10 -9.20
N VAL A 83 -9.85 10.10 -8.39
CA VAL A 83 -9.19 11.41 -8.43
C VAL A 83 -8.13 11.43 -7.34
N PRO A 84 -6.87 11.80 -7.65
CA PRO A 84 -5.86 11.93 -6.62
C PRO A 84 -6.23 13.03 -5.62
N VAL A 85 -5.91 12.80 -4.35
CA VAL A 85 -6.02 13.83 -3.31
C VAL A 85 -5.17 15.03 -3.75
N PRO A 86 -5.69 16.29 -3.64
CA PRO A 86 -4.92 17.48 -3.96
C PRO A 86 -3.56 17.44 -3.26
N GLY A 87 -2.50 17.43 -4.08
CA GLY A 87 -1.14 17.27 -3.61
C GLY A 87 -0.40 18.59 -3.51
N ASP A 88 0.65 18.61 -2.69
CA ASP A 88 1.63 19.69 -2.55
C ASP A 88 2.80 19.57 -3.55
N GLY A 89 2.57 18.92 -4.69
CA GLY A 89 3.60 18.57 -5.68
C GLY A 89 4.28 17.21 -5.46
N ARG A 90 3.84 16.44 -4.45
CA ARG A 90 4.26 15.04 -4.23
C ARG A 90 3.63 14.07 -5.24
N THR A 91 4.12 12.82 -5.22
CA THR A 91 3.51 11.70 -5.94
C THR A 91 2.01 11.62 -5.65
N PRO A 92 1.15 11.44 -6.68
CA PRO A 92 -0.29 11.32 -6.50
C PRO A 92 -0.65 10.26 -5.46
N ARG A 93 -1.56 10.64 -4.56
CA ARG A 93 -2.09 9.80 -3.49
C ARG A 93 -3.58 9.62 -3.71
N TYR A 94 -4.13 8.48 -3.32
CA TYR A 94 -5.55 8.19 -3.41
C TYR A 94 -6.09 7.91 -2.01
N ALA A 95 -7.24 8.50 -1.68
CA ALA A 95 -7.89 8.25 -0.41
C ALA A 95 -8.54 6.87 -0.42
N CYS A 96 -8.49 6.20 0.72
CA CYS A 96 -9.40 5.10 1.02
C CYS A 96 -10.80 5.65 1.36
N ASP A 97 -11.77 4.77 1.61
CA ASP A 97 -13.12 5.19 2.01
C ASP A 97 -13.10 6.07 3.28
N ASN A 98 -12.19 5.75 4.22
CA ASN A 98 -11.79 6.66 5.28
C ASN A 98 -10.65 7.58 4.78
N PRO A 99 -10.87 8.90 4.64
CA PRO A 99 -9.90 9.84 4.05
C PRO A 99 -8.67 10.10 4.94
N VAL A 100 -8.69 9.66 6.20
CA VAL A 100 -7.50 9.65 7.07
C VAL A 100 -6.43 8.71 6.52
N VAL A 101 -6.84 7.68 5.77
CA VAL A 101 -5.93 6.74 5.11
C VAL A 101 -5.84 7.08 3.63
N GLN A 102 -4.62 7.20 3.15
CA GLN A 102 -4.28 7.39 1.75
C GLN A 102 -3.26 6.35 1.34
N PHE A 103 -3.14 6.13 0.04
CA PHE A 103 -2.13 5.23 -0.49
C PHE A 103 -1.53 5.73 -1.80
N ILE A 104 -0.34 5.20 -2.09
CA ILE A 104 0.35 5.33 -3.37
C ILE A 104 0.58 3.92 -3.90
N TRP A 105 0.14 3.66 -5.12
CA TRP A 105 0.45 2.43 -5.85
C TRP A 105 1.49 2.70 -6.93
N GLN A 106 2.65 2.05 -6.85
CA GLN A 106 3.70 2.18 -7.87
C GLN A 106 4.60 0.95 -7.88
N ASN A 107 4.90 0.41 -9.06
CA ASN A 107 5.86 -0.69 -9.25
C ASN A 107 5.62 -1.89 -8.31
N SER A 108 4.37 -2.35 -8.24
CA SER A 108 3.94 -3.45 -7.35
C SER A 108 4.22 -3.23 -5.86
N GLN A 109 4.36 -1.97 -5.46
CA GLN A 109 4.48 -1.55 -4.07
C GLN A 109 3.32 -0.64 -3.72
N ILE A 110 2.83 -0.83 -2.51
CA ILE A 110 1.85 0.05 -1.92
C ILE A 110 2.47 0.78 -0.73
N THR A 111 2.45 2.11 -0.80
CA THR A 111 2.81 2.95 0.34
C THR A 111 1.53 3.40 1.00
N MET A 112 1.29 2.93 2.22
CA MET A 112 0.18 3.38 3.05
C MET A 112 0.59 4.62 3.83
N ILE A 113 -0.35 5.55 3.94
CA ILE A 113 -0.20 6.82 4.62
C ILE A 113 -1.41 6.98 5.52
N GLU A 114 -1.20 7.11 6.83
CA GLU A 114 -2.28 7.27 7.80
C GLU A 114 -2.10 8.58 8.57
N GLY A 115 -3.16 9.38 8.63
CA GLY A 115 -3.22 10.56 9.48
C GLY A 115 -3.16 10.18 10.96
N VAL A 116 -2.24 10.77 11.69
CA VAL A 116 -1.98 10.48 13.10
C VAL A 116 -2.74 11.47 13.99
N CYS A 117 -3.42 10.94 15.01
CA CYS A 117 -4.24 11.72 15.96
C CYS A 117 -5.17 12.73 15.25
N PRO A 118 -6.05 12.31 14.32
CA PRO A 118 -6.94 13.24 13.66
C PRO A 118 -7.83 13.97 14.67
N ASP A 119 -8.09 15.25 14.43
CA ASP A 119 -9.01 16.03 15.24
C ASP A 119 -10.48 15.63 14.99
N ALA A 120 -11.42 16.31 15.67
CA ALA A 120 -12.84 16.03 15.55
C ALA A 120 -13.41 16.23 14.13
N SER A 121 -12.69 16.93 13.25
CA SER A 121 -13.05 17.11 11.84
C SER A 121 -12.43 16.03 10.92
N GLY A 122 -11.61 15.12 11.47
CA GLY A 122 -10.87 14.12 10.72
C GLY A 122 -9.54 14.63 10.17
N ALA A 123 -9.14 15.86 10.48
CA ALA A 123 -7.89 16.44 10.00
C ALA A 123 -6.72 16.04 10.91
N ALA A 124 -5.67 15.46 10.34
CA ALA A 124 -4.46 15.09 11.05
C ALA A 124 -3.34 16.11 10.79
N LYS A 125 -2.58 16.47 11.83
CA LYS A 125 -1.39 17.34 11.71
C LYS A 125 -0.15 16.58 11.26
N TYR A 126 -0.13 15.28 11.52
CA TYR A 126 0.97 14.39 11.19
C TYR A 126 0.44 13.21 10.38
N GLU A 127 1.27 12.64 9.53
CA GLU A 127 1.00 11.41 8.80
C GLU A 127 2.14 10.41 9.04
N ALA A 128 1.78 9.16 9.29
CA ALA A 128 2.68 8.03 9.32
C ALA A 128 2.69 7.38 7.92
N ALA A 129 3.87 6.95 7.44
CA ALA A 129 3.97 6.26 6.15
C ALA A 129 4.83 4.99 6.23
N GLY A 130 4.39 3.96 5.50
CA GLY A 130 5.04 2.66 5.39
C GLY A 130 4.76 2.02 4.04
N THR A 131 5.60 1.07 3.61
CA THR A 131 5.51 0.46 2.28
C THR A 131 5.51 -1.06 2.39
N ALA A 132 4.61 -1.69 1.64
CA ALA A 132 4.55 -3.13 1.44
C ALA A 132 4.77 -3.48 -0.04
N VAL A 133 5.48 -4.58 -0.28
CA VAL A 133 5.60 -5.19 -1.61
C VAL A 133 4.40 -6.12 -1.81
N ILE A 134 3.68 -5.96 -2.93
CA ILE A 134 2.54 -6.79 -3.28
C ILE A 134 2.96 -7.71 -4.43
N ASN A 135 3.13 -9.00 -4.14
CA ASN A 135 3.41 -10.00 -5.17
C ASN A 135 2.10 -10.32 -5.92
N VAL A 136 1.89 -9.66 -7.04
CA VAL A 136 0.68 -9.84 -7.86
C VAL A 136 0.78 -11.11 -8.69
N VAL A 137 -0.20 -12.00 -8.52
CA VAL A 137 -0.40 -13.21 -9.32
C VAL A 137 -1.69 -13.08 -10.09
N CYS A 138 -1.63 -13.25 -11.41
CA CYS A 138 -2.78 -13.18 -12.29
C CYS A 138 -3.19 -14.56 -12.76
N ASP A 139 -4.50 -14.78 -12.88
CA ASP A 139 -5.00 -15.98 -13.55
C ASP A 139 -4.50 -15.93 -15.00
N GLU A 140 -3.68 -16.88 -15.41
CA GLU A 140 -3.43 -17.11 -16.83
C GLU A 140 -4.79 -17.43 -17.45
N GLY A 141 -5.38 -16.46 -18.16
CA GLY A 141 -6.61 -16.70 -18.88
C GLY A 141 -6.40 -17.94 -19.74
N ALA A 142 -7.07 -19.06 -19.39
CA ALA A 142 -6.82 -20.39 -19.92
C ALA A 142 -6.49 -20.38 -21.42
N ALA A 143 -5.19 -20.37 -21.73
CA ALA A 143 -4.68 -20.46 -23.10
C ALA A 143 -4.20 -21.88 -23.39
N ASN A 144 -4.85 -22.88 -22.81
CA ASN A 144 -4.73 -24.28 -23.22
C ASN A 144 -5.96 -24.66 -24.07
N GLY A 145 -5.85 -24.40 -25.37
CA GLY A 145 -6.86 -24.79 -26.34
C GLY A 145 -6.80 -23.92 -27.57
N THR A 146 -6.78 -24.56 -28.74
CA THR A 146 -6.66 -24.02 -30.11
C THR A 146 -7.68 -22.95 -30.53
N ALA A 147 -8.44 -22.36 -29.61
CA ALA A 147 -9.35 -21.23 -29.83
C ALA A 147 -8.69 -19.84 -29.64
N ALA A 148 -7.48 -19.77 -29.05
CA ALA A 148 -6.79 -18.51 -28.73
C ALA A 148 -6.38 -17.66 -29.95
N ARG A 149 -6.38 -18.22 -31.17
CA ARG A 149 -5.91 -17.51 -32.38
C ARG A 149 -6.94 -16.57 -33.01
N ARG A 150 -8.21 -16.59 -32.59
CA ARG A 150 -9.26 -15.71 -33.16
C ARG A 150 -9.70 -14.55 -32.26
N ARG A 151 -9.13 -14.39 -31.06
CA ARG A 151 -9.46 -13.31 -30.11
C ARG A 151 -8.27 -12.41 -29.75
N ALA A 152 -7.21 -12.41 -30.56
CA ALA A 152 -6.00 -11.62 -30.35
C ALA A 152 -6.19 -10.08 -30.38
N ASN A 153 -7.40 -9.57 -30.65
CA ASN A 153 -7.68 -8.14 -30.77
C ASN A 153 -8.47 -7.52 -29.60
N ALA A 154 -8.79 -8.27 -28.55
CA ALA A 154 -9.35 -7.70 -27.31
C ALA A 154 -8.46 -8.11 -26.14
N ARG A 155 -7.54 -7.23 -25.74
CA ARG A 155 -6.81 -7.36 -24.46
C ARG A 155 -7.83 -7.20 -23.34
N ARG A 156 -8.48 -8.29 -22.95
CA ARG A 156 -9.38 -8.30 -21.81
C ARG A 156 -8.51 -8.30 -20.56
N ALA A 157 -8.73 -7.34 -19.67
CA ALA A 157 -8.08 -7.34 -18.37
C ALA A 157 -8.32 -8.69 -17.66
N VAL A 158 -7.25 -9.25 -17.09
CA VAL A 158 -7.27 -10.48 -16.32
C VAL A 158 -7.36 -10.14 -14.84
N ALA A 159 -8.06 -10.99 -14.09
CA ALA A 159 -8.13 -10.88 -12.65
C ALA A 159 -6.78 -11.29 -12.04
N CYS A 160 -6.32 -10.48 -11.09
CA CYS A 160 -5.12 -10.72 -10.33
C CYS A 160 -5.40 -10.55 -8.84
N LYS A 161 -4.57 -11.16 -8.02
CA LYS A 161 -4.59 -11.04 -6.56
C LYS A 161 -3.18 -11.08 -6.00
N ALA A 162 -3.03 -10.73 -4.73
CA ALA A 162 -1.79 -11.04 -4.05
C ALA A 162 -1.62 -12.55 -3.83
N ASP A 163 -0.38 -13.00 -3.66
CA ASP A 163 -0.05 -14.37 -3.24
C ASP A 163 -0.36 -14.65 -1.75
N SER A 164 -0.66 -13.61 -0.97
CA SER A 164 -1.11 -13.66 0.42
C SER A 164 -2.40 -12.85 0.61
N ASP A 165 -3.34 -13.36 1.41
CA ASP A 165 -4.58 -12.67 1.75
C ASP A 165 -4.38 -11.60 2.85
N ASP A 166 -3.26 -11.65 3.58
CA ASP A 166 -2.86 -10.68 4.60
C ASP A 166 -1.36 -10.34 4.42
N ILE A 167 -1.07 -9.09 4.06
CA ILE A 167 0.29 -8.58 3.88
C ILE A 167 0.58 -7.55 4.96
N ARG A 168 1.54 -7.84 5.83
CA ARG A 168 1.93 -6.99 6.96
C ARG A 168 3.17 -6.17 6.66
N ALA A 169 3.13 -4.89 7.00
CA ALA A 169 4.27 -4.00 6.90
C ALA A 169 4.26 -2.97 8.05
N ARG A 170 5.40 -2.34 8.27
CA ARG A 170 5.57 -1.34 9.34
C ARG A 170 5.57 0.06 8.76
N PHE A 171 5.01 0.99 9.52
CA PHE A 171 5.28 2.40 9.32
C PHE A 171 6.76 2.68 9.65
N PHE A 172 7.45 3.41 8.78
CA PHE A 172 8.87 3.73 8.93
C PHE A 172 9.12 5.23 9.02
N SER A 173 8.10 6.07 8.85
CA SER A 173 8.24 7.52 8.97
C SER A 173 7.00 8.16 9.57
N ILE A 174 7.22 9.29 10.23
CA ILE A 174 6.18 10.24 10.64
C ILE A 174 6.61 11.64 10.22
N LYS A 175 5.71 12.39 9.58
CA LYS A 175 5.98 13.72 9.03
C LYS A 175 4.77 14.63 9.20
N PRO A 176 4.93 15.96 9.17
CA PRO A 176 3.79 16.86 9.07
C PRO A 176 2.92 16.52 7.85
N ALA A 177 1.61 16.47 8.07
CA ALA A 177 0.66 16.30 6.98
C ALA A 177 0.71 17.54 6.06
N PRO A 178 0.56 17.37 4.73
CA PRO A 178 0.49 18.51 3.83
C PRO A 178 -0.70 19.42 4.18
N SER A 179 -0.50 20.73 4.11
CA SER A 179 -1.56 21.70 4.33
C SER A 179 -2.60 21.60 3.20
N SER A 180 -3.86 21.40 3.58
CA SER A 180 -5.03 21.39 2.70
C SER A 180 -5.29 22.76 2.06
#